data_AF-A0A6F8PQ98-F1
#
_entry.id   AF-A0A6F8PQ98-F1
#
_cell.length_a   1.000
_cell.length_b   1.000
_cell.length_c   1.000
_cell.angle_alpha   90.00
_cell.angle_beta   90.00
_cell.angle_gamma   90.00
#
_symmetry.space_group_name_H-M   'P 1'
#
loop_
_entity.id
_entity.type
_entity.pdbx_description
1 polymer ?
#
loop_
_entity_poly.entity_id
_entity_poly.type
_entity_poly.pdbx_seq_one_letter_code
_entity_poly.pdbx_strand_id
1 'polypeptide(L)'
;MVELVNSSMFAFNTLPVSKGNDDNDIGAGSFNDLLDVETKSLATKDVLSQVDASTSLVTDALTAKVYRPDMKHFMDATGLNAADASEILYGVVGSNVDTRNWSAIMASDDPVSMARKATGEMYNVGYSYNLDAYNVDKVGSGKVAQSGNFVLQQQFDGDGKVTSQGLRLIDGQGNLLRDAGNDELQIKRNAWLFGFDTAPLQALIEPAQLISQDLSDAINQVVKNDEIFTEVKVQHESSGALSEASDLLDSEGELFNQALALVSAQLNLERSIE
;
A
#
# COMPACT_ATOMS: atom_id res chain seq x y z
N MET A 1 0.08 68.01 12.80
CA MET A 1 0.57 68.09 14.18
C MET A 1 1.34 66.80 14.44
N VAL A 2 2.67 66.94 14.60
CA VAL A 2 3.66 66.09 15.29
C VAL A 2 3.89 64.62 14.86
N GLU A 3 5.18 64.35 14.62
CA GLU A 3 5.91 63.12 14.27
C GLU A 3 5.76 61.97 15.29
N LEU A 4 6.09 60.73 14.87
CA LEU A 4 7.25 60.03 15.42
C LEU A 4 7.75 58.88 14.52
N VAL A 5 9.07 58.75 14.52
CA VAL A 5 9.97 57.93 13.71
C VAL A 5 10.07 56.49 14.24
N ASN A 6 10.22 55.48 13.38
CA ASN A 6 11.25 54.46 13.65
C ASN A 6 11.76 53.72 12.40
N SER A 7 13.08 53.66 12.34
CA SER A 7 13.94 53.12 11.29
C SER A 7 14.18 51.62 11.42
N SER A 8 14.41 50.95 10.29
CA SER A 8 15.33 49.80 10.21
C SER A 8 15.77 49.60 8.77
N MET A 9 17.07 49.82 8.53
CA MET A 9 17.76 49.79 7.25
C MET A 9 18.07 48.36 6.78
N PHE A 10 18.03 48.19 5.46
CA PHE A 10 18.72 47.13 4.73
C PHE A 10 20.24 47.27 4.87
N ALA A 11 20.94 46.18 5.21
CA ALA A 11 22.38 46.08 5.07
C ALA A 11 22.72 44.91 4.13
N PHE A 12 23.15 45.26 2.91
CA PHE A 12 23.90 44.37 2.01
C PHE A 12 25.31 44.18 2.58
N ASN A 13 25.75 42.93 2.76
CA ASN A 13 27.15 42.64 3.08
C ASN A 13 27.77 41.85 1.92
N THR A 14 28.55 42.54 1.10
CA THR A 14 29.48 42.00 0.12
C THR A 14 30.78 41.62 0.82
N LEU A 15 31.24 40.37 0.68
CA LEU A 15 32.58 39.95 1.14
C LEU A 15 33.65 40.24 0.07
N PRO A 16 34.89 40.60 0.46
CA PRO A 16 35.95 41.04 -0.44
C PRO A 16 36.79 39.88 -1.03
N VAL A 17 37.29 40.14 -2.23
CA VAL A 17 38.31 39.38 -2.94
C VAL A 17 39.67 39.53 -2.24
N SER A 18 40.32 38.41 -1.93
CA SER A 18 41.73 38.37 -1.51
C SER A 18 42.57 37.82 -2.67
N LYS A 19 43.54 38.63 -3.12
CA LYS A 19 44.65 38.22 -3.98
C LYS A 19 45.76 37.64 -3.10
N GLY A 20 46.21 36.43 -3.44
CA GLY A 20 47.46 35.84 -2.97
C GLY A 20 48.19 35.21 -4.17
N ASN A 21 49.42 35.67 -4.38
CA ASN A 21 50.33 35.34 -5.47
C ASN A 21 51.09 34.03 -5.22
N ASP A 22 51.57 33.45 -6.33
CA ASP A 22 52.82 32.69 -6.53
C ASP A 22 53.03 31.38 -5.73
N ASP A 23 52.98 30.24 -6.44
CA ASP A 23 54.16 29.37 -6.69
C ASP A 23 53.78 28.00 -7.29
N ASN A 24 54.41 27.70 -8.45
CA ASN A 24 54.95 26.41 -8.91
C ASN A 24 54.13 25.12 -8.79
N ASP A 25 53.74 24.54 -9.95
CA ASP A 25 54.50 23.46 -10.61
C ASP A 25 53.57 22.67 -11.57
N ILE A 26 53.71 22.91 -12.87
CA ILE A 26 53.02 22.14 -13.92
C ILE A 26 53.97 21.03 -14.35
N GLY A 27 54.05 20.00 -13.51
CA GLY A 27 54.77 18.75 -13.80
C GLY A 27 53.95 17.84 -14.70
N ALA A 28 54.48 17.55 -15.89
CA ALA A 28 53.94 16.60 -16.85
C ALA A 28 53.80 15.18 -16.25
N GLY A 29 52.59 14.61 -16.34
CA GLY A 29 52.28 13.27 -15.85
C GLY A 29 51.21 12.56 -16.68
N SER A 30 51.66 11.92 -17.77
CA SER A 30 51.19 10.66 -18.37
C SER A 30 49.68 10.36 -18.51
N PHE A 31 49.24 10.23 -19.77
CA PHE A 31 47.93 9.78 -20.25
C PHE A 31 47.61 8.28 -19.98
N ASN A 32 48.10 7.69 -18.88
CA ASN A 32 47.96 6.25 -18.61
C ASN A 32 47.11 5.86 -17.40
N ASP A 33 46.45 6.81 -16.72
CA ASP A 33 45.67 6.51 -15.50
C ASP A 33 44.18 6.19 -15.72
N LEU A 34 43.80 5.83 -16.96
CA LEU A 34 42.41 5.60 -17.38
C LEU A 34 42.09 4.13 -17.74
N LEU A 35 42.95 3.17 -17.38
CA LEU A 35 42.78 1.75 -17.71
C LEU A 35 43.08 0.78 -16.56
N ASP A 36 42.74 1.15 -15.31
CA ASP A 36 42.70 0.22 -14.16
C ASP A 36 41.29 0.14 -13.55
N VAL A 37 40.27 -0.03 -14.42
CA VAL A 37 38.96 -0.56 -14.01
C VAL A 37 39.02 -2.10 -14.07
N GLU A 38 40.00 -2.68 -13.38
CA GLU A 38 39.97 -4.10 -13.00
C GLU A 38 39.12 -4.22 -11.73
N THR A 39 37.88 -4.68 -11.93
CA THR A 39 37.27 -5.75 -11.12
C THR A 39 37.53 -5.72 -9.61
N LYS A 40 37.20 -4.62 -8.91
CA LYS A 40 36.87 -4.70 -7.47
C LYS A 40 35.45 -5.23 -7.28
N SER A 41 35.36 -6.52 -7.58
CA SER A 41 34.38 -7.43 -7.02
C SER A 41 34.36 -7.30 -5.48
N LEU A 42 33.15 -7.35 -4.92
CA LEU A 42 32.81 -7.57 -3.51
C LEU A 42 33.06 -6.42 -2.52
N ALA A 43 32.28 -5.34 -2.68
CA ALA A 43 31.72 -4.60 -1.52
C ALA A 43 30.25 -5.00 -1.26
N THR A 44 29.81 -6.17 -1.75
CA THR A 44 28.49 -6.77 -1.47
C THR A 44 28.39 -7.39 -0.07
N LYS A 45 29.43 -7.29 0.76
CA LYS A 45 29.44 -7.80 2.15
C LYS A 45 29.18 -6.73 3.23
N ASP A 46 29.38 -5.45 2.94
CA ASP A 46 29.26 -4.37 3.95
C ASP A 46 27.93 -3.61 3.92
N VAL A 47 27.04 -3.89 2.97
CA VAL A 47 25.63 -3.42 3.05
C VAL A 47 24.77 -4.34 3.93
N LEU A 48 25.29 -5.51 4.31
CA LEU A 48 24.59 -6.52 5.11
C LEU A 48 24.86 -6.44 6.64
N SER A 49 25.54 -5.39 7.12
CA SER A 49 25.92 -5.27 8.53
C SER A 49 25.29 -4.09 9.29
N GLN A 50 24.27 -3.43 8.72
CA GLN A 50 23.36 -2.55 9.47
C GLN A 50 21.93 -3.05 9.38
N VAL A 51 21.70 -4.29 9.83
CA VAL A 51 20.41 -4.62 10.43
C VAL A 51 20.49 -4.11 11.86
N ASP A 52 20.51 -2.78 12.02
CA ASP A 52 19.98 -2.23 13.27
C ASP A 52 18.55 -2.74 13.35
N ALA A 53 18.21 -3.33 14.50
CA ALA A 53 16.87 -3.74 14.87
C ALA A 53 15.97 -2.50 15.07
N SER A 54 15.96 -1.61 14.09
CA SER A 54 14.98 -0.56 13.99
C SER A 54 13.67 -1.25 13.73
N THR A 55 12.82 -1.23 14.75
CA THR A 55 11.41 -1.63 14.72
C THR A 55 10.58 -0.81 13.73
N SER A 56 11.19 0.14 13.00
CA SER A 56 10.54 0.95 11.99
C SER A 56 10.20 0.12 10.76
N LEU A 57 8.90 0.03 10.44
CA LEU A 57 8.43 -0.60 9.21
C LEU A 57 8.49 0.35 8.00
N VAL A 58 9.01 1.57 8.22
CA VAL A 58 9.30 2.56 7.20
C VAL A 58 10.80 2.85 7.12
N THR A 59 11.26 3.29 5.94
CA THR A 59 12.63 3.55 5.52
C THR A 59 12.63 4.65 4.44
N ASP A 60 13.78 5.00 3.87
CA ASP A 60 13.84 5.96 2.76
C ASP A 60 13.35 5.35 1.43
N ALA A 61 12.94 6.21 0.50
CA ALA A 61 12.34 5.81 -0.76
C ALA A 61 13.27 4.97 -1.67
N LEU A 62 14.58 5.21 -1.62
CA LEU A 62 15.53 4.46 -2.43
C LEU A 62 15.67 3.04 -1.88
N THR A 63 15.82 2.91 -0.56
CA THR A 63 15.86 1.61 0.12
C THR A 63 14.58 0.83 -0.13
N ALA A 64 13.40 1.44 0.06
CA ALA A 64 12.12 0.80 -0.23
C ALA A 64 12.04 0.29 -1.67
N LYS A 65 12.45 1.12 -2.66
CA LYS A 65 12.46 0.74 -4.07
C LYS A 65 13.41 -0.42 -4.38
N VAL A 66 14.59 -0.46 -3.76
CA VAL A 66 15.60 -1.49 -3.99
C VAL A 66 15.16 -2.85 -3.43
N TYR A 67 14.54 -2.86 -2.25
CA TYR A 67 14.19 -4.09 -1.54
C TYR A 67 12.76 -4.57 -1.76
N ARG A 68 11.89 -3.78 -2.42
CA ARG A 68 10.54 -4.21 -2.72
C ARG A 68 10.56 -5.50 -3.56
N PRO A 69 9.87 -6.56 -3.13
CA PRO A 69 9.80 -7.78 -3.91
C PRO A 69 9.03 -7.55 -5.22
N ASP A 70 9.33 -8.35 -6.24
CA ASP A 70 8.44 -8.46 -7.38
C ASP A 70 7.17 -9.25 -7.02
N MET A 71 6.17 -9.19 -7.91
CA MET A 71 4.88 -9.84 -7.71
C MET A 71 5.02 -11.34 -7.42
N LYS A 72 5.88 -12.04 -8.16
CA LYS A 72 6.03 -13.49 -8.05
C LYS A 72 6.61 -13.83 -6.67
N HIS A 73 7.69 -13.16 -6.29
CA HIS A 73 8.35 -13.41 -5.01
C HIS A 73 7.42 -13.12 -3.83
N PHE A 74 6.63 -12.04 -3.89
CA PHE A 74 5.66 -11.73 -2.85
C PHE A 74 4.53 -12.75 -2.77
N MET A 75 3.97 -13.18 -3.91
CA MET A 75 2.94 -14.22 -3.95
C MET A 75 3.46 -15.55 -3.43
N ASP A 76 4.66 -15.96 -3.83
CA ASP A 76 5.28 -17.21 -3.36
C ASP A 76 5.48 -17.19 -1.83
N ALA A 77 5.85 -16.04 -1.26
CA ALA A 77 6.07 -15.88 0.18
C ALA A 77 4.78 -15.80 1.01
N THR A 78 3.68 -15.37 0.41
CA THR A 78 2.44 -15.06 1.14
C THR A 78 1.26 -15.98 0.81
N GLY A 79 1.31 -16.71 -0.30
CA GLY A 79 0.18 -17.48 -0.83
C GLY A 79 -0.95 -16.62 -1.38
N LEU A 80 -0.79 -15.30 -1.45
CA LEU A 80 -1.82 -14.41 -2.00
C LEU A 80 -2.03 -14.63 -3.50
N ASN A 81 -3.25 -14.38 -3.95
CA ASN A 81 -3.53 -14.26 -5.38
C ASN A 81 -2.92 -12.95 -5.94
N ALA A 82 -2.84 -12.86 -7.28
CA ALA A 82 -2.23 -11.73 -7.95
C ALA A 82 -2.93 -10.38 -7.68
N ALA A 83 -4.26 -10.38 -7.47
CA ALA A 83 -5.00 -9.14 -7.21
C ALA A 83 -4.64 -8.57 -5.83
N ASP A 84 -4.64 -9.41 -4.80
CA ASP A 84 -4.33 -8.98 -3.43
C ASP A 84 -2.86 -8.62 -3.26
N ALA A 85 -1.96 -9.40 -3.89
CA ALA A 85 -0.54 -9.07 -3.95
C ALA A 85 -0.30 -7.72 -4.65
N SER A 86 -1.01 -7.45 -5.75
CA SER A 86 -0.89 -6.17 -6.46
C SER A 86 -1.40 -4.98 -5.65
N GLU A 87 -2.52 -5.13 -4.95
CA GLU A 87 -3.02 -4.06 -4.08
C GLU A 87 -2.03 -3.74 -2.96
N ILE A 88 -1.47 -4.77 -2.29
CA ILE A 88 -0.51 -4.56 -1.20
C ILE A 88 0.81 -3.98 -1.73
N LEU A 89 1.35 -4.49 -2.84
CA LEU A 89 2.62 -4.00 -3.37
C LEU A 89 2.52 -2.60 -3.94
N TYR A 90 1.45 -2.32 -4.69
CA TYR A 90 1.36 -1.14 -5.56
C TYR A 90 0.09 -0.33 -5.35
N GLY A 91 -1.07 -0.97 -5.21
CA GLY A 91 -2.37 -0.30 -5.18
C GLY A 91 -2.55 0.68 -4.02
N VAL A 92 -2.11 0.28 -2.81
CA VAL A 92 -2.21 1.14 -1.62
C VAL A 92 -1.24 2.31 -1.64
N VAL A 93 -0.15 2.23 -2.41
CA VAL A 93 0.80 3.33 -2.60
C VAL A 93 0.33 4.25 -3.72
N GLY A 94 -0.13 3.69 -4.82
CA GLY A 94 -0.51 4.42 -6.03
C GLY A 94 0.67 5.23 -6.58
N SER A 95 0.46 6.54 -6.76
CA SER A 95 1.48 7.50 -7.20
C SER A 95 2.36 8.05 -6.07
N ASN A 96 2.09 7.67 -4.82
CA ASN A 96 2.87 8.14 -3.68
C ASN A 96 4.28 7.53 -3.67
N VAL A 97 5.15 8.12 -2.86
CA VAL A 97 6.48 7.58 -2.61
C VAL A 97 6.37 6.42 -1.63
N ASP A 98 6.75 5.22 -2.06
CA ASP A 98 6.82 4.05 -1.18
C ASP A 98 8.01 4.21 -0.22
N THR A 99 7.73 4.18 1.08
CA THR A 99 8.74 4.24 2.14
C THR A 99 8.74 2.99 3.01
N ARG A 100 8.08 1.90 2.61
CA ARG A 100 7.99 0.70 3.44
C ARG A 100 9.30 -0.07 3.45
N ASN A 101 9.69 -0.57 4.63
CA ASN A 101 10.89 -1.35 4.83
C ASN A 101 10.68 -2.80 4.38
N TRP A 102 10.76 -3.01 3.06
CA TRP A 102 10.49 -4.30 2.44
C TRP A 102 11.45 -5.42 2.87
N SER A 103 12.68 -5.09 3.24
CA SER A 103 13.62 -6.07 3.80
C SER A 103 13.09 -6.64 5.13
N ALA A 104 12.62 -5.77 6.04
CA ALA A 104 12.03 -6.19 7.31
C ALA A 104 10.67 -6.90 7.12
N ILE A 105 9.85 -6.42 6.19
CA ILE A 105 8.53 -7.02 5.89
C ILE A 105 8.70 -8.45 5.37
N MET A 106 9.56 -8.66 4.38
CA MET A 106 9.77 -9.97 3.75
C MET A 106 10.52 -10.97 4.64
N ALA A 107 11.26 -10.48 5.64
CA ALA A 107 11.92 -11.31 6.63
C ALA A 107 11.00 -11.75 7.79
N SER A 108 9.77 -11.24 7.84
CA SER A 108 8.81 -11.58 8.91
C SER A 108 8.09 -12.91 8.66
N ASP A 109 7.56 -13.51 9.72
CA ASP A 109 6.73 -14.72 9.64
C ASP A 109 5.35 -14.48 8.98
N ASP A 110 4.94 -13.21 8.88
CA ASP A 110 3.67 -12.79 8.24
C ASP A 110 3.89 -11.50 7.42
N PRO A 111 4.44 -11.63 6.20
CA PRO A 111 4.72 -10.48 5.34
C PRO A 111 3.46 -9.68 4.97
N VAL A 112 2.28 -10.31 4.95
CA VAL A 112 1.01 -9.63 4.63
C VAL A 112 0.64 -8.66 5.75
N SER A 113 0.59 -9.13 6.99
CA SER A 113 0.29 -8.27 8.13
C SER A 113 1.34 -7.19 8.33
N MET A 114 2.61 -7.51 8.11
CA MET A 114 3.69 -6.53 8.24
C MET A 114 3.65 -5.46 7.13
N ALA A 115 3.34 -5.84 5.89
CA ALA A 115 3.16 -4.88 4.80
C ALA A 115 2.00 -3.91 5.08
N ARG A 116 0.88 -4.41 5.62
CA ARG A 116 -0.28 -3.60 6.00
C ARG A 116 0.05 -2.62 7.12
N LYS A 117 0.73 -3.08 8.18
CA LYS A 117 1.22 -2.20 9.26
C LYS A 117 2.16 -1.12 8.73
N ALA A 118 3.09 -1.49 7.85
CA ALA A 118 4.00 -0.54 7.22
C ALA A 118 3.27 0.51 6.37
N THR A 119 2.22 0.12 5.65
CA THR A 119 1.35 1.06 4.92
C THR A 119 0.64 2.02 5.87
N GLY A 120 0.08 1.52 6.97
CA GLY A 120 -0.55 2.33 8.00
C GLY A 120 0.42 3.33 8.64
N GLU A 121 1.64 2.88 8.96
CA GLU A 121 2.71 3.75 9.44
C GLU A 121 3.05 4.82 8.40
N MET A 122 3.36 4.43 7.16
CA MET A 122 3.69 5.36 6.06
C MET A 122 2.70 6.52 5.93
N TYR A 123 1.39 6.23 6.02
CA TYR A 123 0.35 7.25 5.89
C TYR A 123 0.04 8.01 7.19
N ASN A 124 0.43 7.50 8.36
CA ASN A 124 0.21 8.19 9.63
C ASN A 124 1.44 8.97 10.12
N VAL A 125 2.64 8.59 9.70
CA VAL A 125 3.89 9.29 10.04
C VAL A 125 4.23 10.37 9.02
N GLY A 126 3.35 11.36 8.85
CA GLY A 126 3.74 12.75 8.60
C GLY A 126 4.76 13.10 7.49
N TYR A 127 5.12 12.19 6.57
CA TYR A 127 6.17 12.48 5.60
C TYR A 127 5.68 13.57 4.65
N SER A 128 6.46 14.65 4.54
CA SER A 128 6.22 15.69 3.54
C SER A 128 6.38 15.07 2.16
N TYR A 129 5.25 14.72 1.55
CA TYR A 129 5.20 14.33 0.15
C TYR A 129 5.82 15.44 -0.70
N ASN A 130 6.47 15.06 -1.80
CA ASN A 130 6.76 16.03 -2.84
C ASN A 130 5.42 16.43 -3.48
N LEU A 131 4.81 17.48 -2.94
CA LEU A 131 3.48 17.99 -3.28
C LEU A 131 3.42 18.61 -4.68
N ASP A 132 4.55 18.75 -5.37
CA ASP A 132 4.62 19.43 -6.67
C ASP A 132 4.00 18.62 -7.82
N ALA A 133 3.66 17.34 -7.61
CA ALA A 133 3.18 16.45 -8.67
C ALA A 133 1.71 16.05 -8.59
N TYR A 134 1.01 16.28 -7.48
CA TYR A 134 -0.37 15.82 -7.32
C TYR A 134 -1.22 16.87 -6.61
N ASN A 135 -2.28 17.32 -7.29
CA ASN A 135 -3.48 17.84 -6.64
C ASN A 135 -4.05 16.72 -5.76
N VAL A 136 -3.46 16.50 -4.59
CA VAL A 136 -4.16 15.81 -3.53
C VAL A 136 -5.25 16.79 -3.15
N ASP A 137 -6.49 16.47 -3.52
CA ASP A 137 -7.65 17.14 -2.98
C ASP A 137 -7.54 16.99 -1.47
N LYS A 138 -6.99 18.02 -0.79
CA LYS A 138 -7.18 18.16 0.64
C LYS A 138 -8.67 18.03 0.85
N VAL A 139 -9.08 17.28 1.86
CA VAL A 139 -10.49 17.15 2.21
C VAL A 139 -10.98 18.46 2.84
N GLY A 140 -11.00 19.51 2.01
CA GLY A 140 -11.26 20.90 2.36
C GLY A 140 -12.63 21.34 1.87
N SER A 141 -13.10 20.84 0.72
CA SER A 141 -14.49 21.04 0.27
C SER A 141 -15.34 19.81 0.59
N GLY A 142 -16.49 20.05 1.22
CA GLY A 142 -17.52 19.02 1.42
C GLY A 142 -17.30 18.04 2.58
N LYS A 143 -16.34 18.27 3.49
CA LYS A 143 -16.19 17.43 4.69
C LYS A 143 -17.44 17.54 5.57
N VAL A 144 -18.07 16.41 5.89
CA VAL A 144 -19.23 16.32 6.79
C VAL A 144 -18.79 15.93 8.20
N ALA A 145 -18.01 14.85 8.32
CA ALA A 145 -17.43 14.39 9.58
C ALA A 145 -16.17 13.56 9.32
N GLN A 146 -15.31 13.42 10.32
CA GLN A 146 -14.07 12.63 10.24
C GLN A 146 -13.80 11.93 11.55
N SER A 147 -13.29 10.71 11.49
CA SER A 147 -12.83 9.94 12.64
C SER A 147 -11.72 8.99 12.19
N GLY A 148 -10.56 9.03 12.87
CA GLY A 148 -9.36 8.32 12.42
C GLY A 148 -8.97 8.67 10.98
N ASN A 149 -8.63 7.64 10.20
CA ASN A 149 -8.31 7.74 8.78
C ASN A 149 -9.54 7.74 7.86
N PHE A 150 -10.73 8.04 8.39
CA PHE A 150 -11.98 8.03 7.62
C PHE A 150 -12.66 9.39 7.64
N VAL A 151 -13.15 9.81 6.48
CA VAL A 151 -13.89 11.06 6.34
C VAL A 151 -15.13 10.87 5.49
N LEU A 152 -16.25 11.38 5.97
CA LEU A 152 -17.47 11.54 5.20
C LEU A 152 -17.38 12.83 4.40
N GLN A 153 -17.58 12.72 3.10
CA GLN A 153 -17.56 13.85 2.19
C GLN A 153 -18.89 13.94 1.43
N GLN A 154 -19.37 15.15 1.20
CA GLN A 154 -20.47 15.51 0.32
C GLN A 154 -20.13 16.80 -0.42
N GLN A 155 -19.96 16.68 -1.73
CA GLN A 155 -19.66 17.78 -2.63
C GLN A 155 -20.92 18.24 -3.35
N PHE A 156 -20.96 19.53 -3.67
CA PHE A 156 -22.06 20.17 -4.36
C PHE A 156 -21.54 20.89 -5.61
N ASP A 157 -22.35 20.99 -6.65
CA ASP A 157 -22.09 21.90 -7.76
C ASP A 157 -22.45 23.35 -7.39
N GLY A 158 -22.26 24.27 -8.34
CA GLY A 158 -22.58 25.69 -8.17
C GLY A 158 -24.08 25.98 -7.94
N ASP A 159 -24.95 25.03 -8.27
CA ASP A 159 -26.40 25.13 -8.08
C ASP A 159 -26.86 24.48 -6.76
N GLY A 160 -25.92 23.99 -5.94
CA GLY A 160 -26.19 23.36 -4.66
C GLY A 160 -26.69 21.92 -4.76
N LYS A 161 -26.56 21.27 -5.93
CA LYS A 161 -26.90 19.86 -6.10
C LYS A 161 -25.71 18.99 -5.73
N VAL A 162 -25.96 17.89 -5.02
CA VAL A 162 -24.91 16.92 -4.66
C VAL A 162 -24.31 16.31 -5.93
N THR A 163 -22.99 16.43 -6.08
CA THR A 163 -22.21 15.87 -7.20
C THR A 163 -21.46 14.61 -6.83
N SER A 164 -21.05 14.50 -5.56
CA SER A 164 -20.35 13.34 -5.03
C SER A 164 -20.59 13.25 -3.53
N GLN A 165 -20.72 12.04 -3.00
CA GLN A 165 -20.73 11.81 -1.57
C GLN A 165 -20.18 10.43 -1.24
N GLY A 166 -19.79 10.20 0.01
CA GLY A 166 -19.35 8.89 0.46
C GLY A 166 -18.32 8.93 1.58
N LEU A 167 -17.83 7.74 1.91
CA LEU A 167 -16.75 7.53 2.86
C LEU A 167 -15.41 7.45 2.12
N ARG A 168 -14.42 8.20 2.59
CA ARG A 168 -13.08 8.25 2.02
C ARG A 168 -12.03 7.87 3.06
N LEU A 169 -10.93 7.30 2.59
CA LEU A 169 -9.71 7.10 3.36
C LEU A 169 -8.80 8.32 3.24
N ILE A 170 -8.19 8.72 4.35
CA ILE A 170 -7.25 9.85 4.43
C ILE A 170 -5.98 9.47 5.18
N ASP A 171 -4.89 10.18 4.89
CA ASP A 171 -3.65 10.10 5.65
C ASP A 171 -3.73 10.90 6.98
N GLY A 172 -2.67 10.84 7.78
CA GLY A 172 -2.56 11.56 9.06
C GLY A 172 -2.59 13.09 8.94
N GLN A 173 -2.43 13.63 7.72
CA GLN A 173 -2.48 15.06 7.39
C GLN A 173 -3.83 15.46 6.80
N GLY A 174 -4.76 14.51 6.63
CA GLY A 174 -6.08 14.73 6.05
C GLY A 174 -6.11 14.81 4.52
N ASN A 175 -5.07 14.34 3.83
CA ASN A 175 -5.07 14.22 2.38
C ASN A 175 -5.82 12.96 1.96
N LEU A 176 -6.58 13.06 0.86
CA LEU A 176 -7.33 11.93 0.30
C LEU A 176 -6.40 10.83 -0.21
N LEU A 177 -6.65 9.59 0.20
CA LEU A 177 -5.95 8.40 -0.30
C LEU A 177 -6.78 7.68 -1.36
N ARG A 178 -8.02 7.33 -1.03
CA ARG A 178 -8.99 6.72 -1.95
C ARG A 178 -10.40 6.71 -1.35
N ASP A 179 -11.36 6.26 -2.15
CA ASP A 179 -12.67 5.84 -1.65
C ASP A 179 -12.55 4.65 -0.69
N ALA A 180 -13.26 4.70 0.43
CA ALA A 180 -13.36 3.55 1.33
C ALA A 180 -14.33 2.49 0.78
N GLY A 181 -15.32 2.92 -0.02
CA GLY A 181 -16.40 2.09 -0.53
C GLY A 181 -17.76 2.53 -0.03
N ASN A 182 -18.81 1.88 -0.51
CA ASN A 182 -20.20 2.19 -0.17
C ASN A 182 -20.94 1.02 0.50
N ASP A 183 -20.27 -0.12 0.68
CA ASP A 183 -20.80 -1.31 1.37
C ASP A 183 -19.79 -1.87 2.39
N GLU A 184 -20.26 -2.77 3.26
CA GLU A 184 -19.46 -3.35 4.35
C GLU A 184 -18.17 -4.00 3.85
N LEU A 185 -18.24 -4.80 2.77
CA LEU A 185 -17.11 -5.57 2.27
C LEU A 185 -16.04 -4.65 1.69
N GLN A 186 -16.44 -3.63 0.93
CA GLN A 186 -15.51 -2.64 0.39
C GLN A 186 -14.82 -1.85 1.49
N ILE A 187 -15.58 -1.38 2.49
CA ILE A 187 -15.04 -0.58 3.59
C ILE A 187 -14.02 -1.42 4.39
N LYS A 188 -14.39 -2.66 4.77
CA LYS A 188 -13.47 -3.58 5.44
C LYS A 188 -12.25 -3.88 4.59
N ARG A 189 -12.42 -4.16 3.30
CA ARG A 189 -11.32 -4.52 2.40
C ARG A 189 -10.32 -3.37 2.28
N ASN A 190 -10.79 -2.15 2.05
CA ASN A 190 -9.91 -0.99 1.92
C ASN A 190 -9.25 -0.62 3.25
N ALA A 191 -9.98 -0.66 4.38
CA ALA A 191 -9.37 -0.47 5.70
C ALA A 191 -8.28 -1.53 5.98
N TRP A 192 -8.57 -2.80 5.67
CA TRP A 192 -7.62 -3.90 5.79
C TRP A 192 -6.36 -3.64 4.95
N LEU A 193 -6.51 -3.29 3.66
CA LEU A 193 -5.39 -3.03 2.74
C LEU A 193 -4.44 -1.94 3.27
N PHE A 194 -5.02 -0.85 3.80
CA PHE A 194 -4.24 0.26 4.35
C PHE A 194 -3.71 0.02 5.77
N GLY A 195 -4.09 -1.09 6.41
CA GLY A 195 -3.75 -1.37 7.80
C GLY A 195 -4.41 -0.40 8.79
N PHE A 196 -5.56 0.18 8.42
CA PHE A 196 -6.30 1.12 9.25
C PHE A 196 -7.25 0.40 10.21
N ASP A 197 -7.33 0.91 11.43
CA ASP A 197 -8.27 0.48 12.46
C ASP A 197 -9.69 0.96 12.09
N THR A 198 -10.66 0.05 12.12
CA THR A 198 -12.07 0.32 11.83
C THR A 198 -12.85 0.83 13.04
N ALA A 199 -12.34 0.71 14.27
CA ALA A 199 -13.03 1.20 15.48
C ALA A 199 -13.50 2.68 15.40
N PRO A 200 -12.74 3.63 14.80
CA PRO A 200 -13.17 5.01 14.64
C PRO A 200 -14.45 5.19 13.80
N LEU A 201 -14.84 4.22 12.98
CA LEU A 201 -16.05 4.26 12.15
C LEU A 201 -17.34 4.38 12.97
N GLN A 202 -17.34 3.91 14.23
CA GLN A 202 -18.49 4.03 15.13
C GLN A 202 -18.96 5.49 15.28
N ALA A 203 -18.02 6.45 15.29
CA ALA A 203 -18.34 7.87 15.41
C ALA A 203 -18.93 8.49 14.12
N LEU A 204 -18.92 7.75 13.01
CA LEU A 204 -19.40 8.20 11.71
C LEU A 204 -20.78 7.68 11.33
N ILE A 205 -21.36 6.76 12.12
CA ILE A 205 -22.67 6.15 11.82
C ILE A 205 -23.77 7.22 11.75
N GLU A 206 -23.91 8.06 12.78
CA GLU A 206 -24.93 9.11 12.81
C GLU A 206 -24.68 10.20 11.74
N PRO A 207 -23.46 10.76 11.59
CA PRO A 207 -23.18 11.71 10.51
C PRO A 207 -23.42 11.15 9.11
N ALA A 208 -23.19 9.86 8.88
CA ALA A 208 -23.44 9.23 7.58
C ALA A 208 -24.93 9.25 7.19
N GLN A 209 -25.85 9.17 8.17
CA GLN A 209 -27.30 9.24 7.90
C GLN A 209 -27.70 10.57 7.26
N LEU A 210 -26.97 11.65 7.55
CA LEU A 210 -27.22 12.97 6.98
C LEU A 210 -26.96 13.03 5.47
N ILE A 211 -26.12 12.12 4.95
CA ILE A 211 -25.78 12.07 3.52
C ILE A 211 -26.35 10.86 2.81
N SER A 212 -26.42 9.70 3.46
CA SER A 212 -26.96 8.45 2.90
C SER A 212 -27.27 7.43 4.00
N GLN A 213 -28.53 7.00 4.07
CA GLN A 213 -28.93 5.92 4.99
C GLN A 213 -28.19 4.61 4.69
N ASP A 214 -28.07 4.24 3.41
CA ASP A 214 -27.37 3.02 2.99
C ASP A 214 -25.89 3.02 3.44
N LEU A 215 -25.24 4.18 3.39
CA LEU A 215 -23.85 4.31 3.87
C LEU A 215 -23.76 4.19 5.39
N SER A 216 -24.71 4.79 6.12
CA SER A 216 -24.78 4.61 7.58
C SER A 216 -24.96 3.13 7.95
N ASP A 217 -25.83 2.43 7.24
CA ASP A 217 -26.08 1.01 7.46
C ASP A 217 -24.84 0.17 7.15
N ALA A 218 -24.13 0.45 6.05
CA ALA A 218 -22.86 -0.20 5.71
C ALA A 218 -21.80 0.02 6.80
N ILE A 219 -21.62 1.26 7.28
CA ILE A 219 -20.67 1.57 8.36
C ILE A 219 -21.06 0.84 9.66
N ASN A 220 -22.35 0.80 9.98
CA ASN A 220 -22.87 0.10 11.15
C ASN A 220 -22.66 -1.42 11.07
N GLN A 221 -22.78 -2.02 9.87
CA GLN A 221 -22.44 -3.43 9.65
C GLN A 221 -20.95 -3.70 9.89
N VAL A 222 -20.05 -2.82 9.41
CA VAL A 222 -18.62 -2.95 9.68
C VAL A 222 -18.33 -2.98 11.18
N VAL A 223 -18.91 -2.05 11.93
CA VAL A 223 -18.67 -1.93 13.38
C VAL A 223 -19.27 -3.09 14.18
N LYS A 224 -20.43 -3.63 13.76
CA LYS A 224 -21.06 -4.78 14.41
C LYS A 224 -20.33 -6.09 14.13
N ASN A 225 -19.83 -6.25 12.92
CA ASN A 225 -19.22 -7.47 12.43
C ASN A 225 -17.69 -7.38 12.51
N ASP A 226 -17.12 -6.93 13.63
CA ASP A 226 -15.65 -6.79 13.80
C ASP A 226 -14.92 -8.16 13.85
N GLU A 227 -15.50 -9.18 13.24
CA GLU A 227 -14.77 -10.31 12.68
C GLU A 227 -13.81 -9.73 11.64
N ILE A 228 -12.57 -9.58 12.10
CA ILE A 228 -11.35 -9.45 11.29
C ILE A 228 -11.54 -10.36 10.07
N PHE A 229 -11.18 -9.89 8.87
CA PHE A 229 -10.94 -10.77 7.72
C PHE A 229 -9.86 -11.77 8.16
N THR A 230 -10.26 -12.86 8.82
CA THR A 230 -9.41 -13.96 9.18
C THR A 230 -9.10 -14.61 7.86
N GLU A 231 -7.86 -14.37 7.44
CA GLU A 231 -7.16 -15.13 6.43
C GLU A 231 -7.64 -16.58 6.49
N VAL A 232 -8.21 -17.07 5.38
CA VAL A 232 -8.35 -18.51 5.18
C VAL A 232 -6.91 -19.01 5.04
N LYS A 233 -6.25 -19.20 6.18
CA LYS A 233 -5.07 -20.04 6.25
C LYS A 233 -5.58 -21.42 5.86
N VAL A 234 -5.20 -21.87 4.67
CA VAL A 234 -5.23 -23.29 4.35
C VAL A 234 -4.30 -23.93 5.37
N GLN A 235 -4.86 -24.34 6.51
CA GLN A 235 -4.13 -25.10 7.52
C GLN A 235 -3.77 -26.43 6.89
N HIS A 236 -2.49 -26.58 6.56
CA HIS A 236 -1.87 -27.88 6.42
C HIS A 236 -1.76 -28.51 7.82
N GLU A 237 -2.89 -28.97 8.38
CA GLU A 237 -2.92 -29.76 9.60
C GLU A 237 -3.34 -31.21 9.32
N SER A 238 -2.34 -32.07 9.38
CA SER A 238 -2.37 -33.51 9.69
C SER A 238 -2.84 -34.50 8.62
N SER A 239 -1.92 -35.41 8.31
CA SER A 239 -1.97 -36.54 7.38
C SER A 239 -2.92 -37.68 7.79
N GLY A 240 -4.03 -37.39 8.46
CA GLY A 240 -5.02 -38.40 8.89
C GLY A 240 -6.31 -38.37 8.08
N ALA A 241 -6.75 -37.20 7.61
CA ALA A 241 -8.00 -37.05 6.87
C ALA A 241 -7.86 -37.29 5.35
N LEU A 242 -6.62 -37.39 4.85
CA LEU A 242 -6.34 -37.60 3.42
C LEU A 242 -6.49 -39.05 2.96
N SER A 243 -6.50 -40.05 3.85
CA SER A 243 -6.76 -41.43 3.41
C SER A 243 -8.25 -41.68 3.18
N GLU A 244 -9.13 -41.12 4.02
CA GLU A 244 -10.58 -41.26 3.84
C GLU A 244 -11.11 -40.41 2.67
N ALA A 245 -10.49 -39.26 2.39
CA ALA A 245 -10.80 -38.46 1.20
C ALA A 245 -10.28 -39.06 -0.11
N SER A 246 -9.16 -39.80 -0.08
CA SER A 246 -8.65 -40.55 -1.25
C SER A 246 -9.61 -41.66 -1.65
N ASP A 247 -10.12 -42.42 -0.68
CA ASP A 247 -11.08 -43.50 -0.94
C ASP A 247 -12.43 -42.95 -1.48
N LEU A 248 -12.83 -41.74 -1.05
CA LEU A 248 -14.02 -41.04 -1.57
C LEU A 248 -13.82 -40.48 -2.98
N LEU A 249 -12.65 -39.90 -3.28
CA LEU A 249 -12.32 -39.34 -4.60
C LEU A 249 -12.10 -40.44 -5.66
N ASP A 250 -11.62 -41.62 -5.27
CA ASP A 250 -11.55 -42.78 -6.18
C ASP A 250 -12.96 -43.28 -6.55
N SER A 251 -13.91 -43.23 -5.61
CA SER A 251 -15.32 -43.61 -5.87
C SER A 251 -16.06 -42.60 -6.77
N GLU A 252 -15.78 -41.30 -6.61
CA GLU A 252 -16.36 -40.25 -7.47
C GLU A 252 -15.70 -40.20 -8.86
N GLY A 253 -14.41 -40.52 -8.94
CA GLY A 253 -13.69 -40.72 -10.21
C GLY A 253 -14.21 -41.92 -10.99
N GLU A 254 -14.54 -43.03 -10.32
CA GLU A 254 -15.20 -44.17 -10.97
C GLU A 254 -16.61 -43.83 -11.45
N LEU A 255 -17.39 -43.07 -10.68
CA LEU A 255 -18.73 -42.63 -11.08
C LEU A 255 -18.67 -41.67 -12.28
N PHE A 256 -17.69 -40.76 -12.32
CA PHE A 256 -17.48 -39.87 -13.46
C PHE A 256 -17.05 -40.64 -14.71
N ASN A 257 -16.15 -41.62 -14.57
CA ASN A 257 -15.71 -42.46 -15.69
C ASN A 257 -16.83 -43.38 -16.20
N GLN A 258 -17.69 -43.91 -15.32
CA GLN A 258 -18.89 -44.66 -15.70
C GLN A 258 -19.91 -43.77 -16.43
N ALA A 259 -20.12 -42.53 -15.97
CA ALA A 259 -20.98 -41.57 -16.65
C ALA A 259 -20.43 -41.21 -18.05
N LEU A 260 -19.11 -41.02 -18.18
CA LEU A 260 -18.47 -40.75 -19.47
C LEU A 260 -18.58 -41.94 -20.44
N ALA A 261 -18.46 -43.16 -19.93
CA ALA A 261 -18.65 -44.39 -20.71
C ALA A 261 -20.10 -44.57 -21.17
N LEU A 262 -21.09 -44.25 -20.33
CA LEU A 262 -22.51 -44.26 -20.68
C LEU A 262 -22.85 -43.21 -21.74
N VAL A 263 -22.33 -41.99 -21.61
CA VAL A 263 -22.51 -40.93 -22.62
C VAL A 263 -21.86 -41.32 -23.96
N SER A 264 -20.68 -41.92 -23.92
CA SER A 264 -19.99 -42.40 -25.13
C SER A 264 -20.72 -43.57 -25.80
N ALA A 265 -21.31 -44.49 -25.01
CA ALA A 265 -22.12 -45.59 -25.53
C ALA A 265 -23.43 -45.08 -26.17
N GLN A 266 -24.08 -44.09 -25.56
CA GLN A 266 -25.29 -43.45 -26.08
C GLN A 266 -25.03 -42.75 -27.44
N LEU A 267 -23.93 -41.99 -27.52
CA LEU A 267 -23.51 -41.33 -28.76
C LEU A 267 -23.17 -42.31 -29.90
N ASN A 268 -22.62 -43.47 -29.56
CA ASN A 268 -22.33 -44.52 -30.55
C ASN A 268 -23.61 -45.28 -30.98
N LEU A 269 -24.61 -45.40 -30.11
CA LEU A 269 -25.91 -45.97 -30.45
C LEU A 269 -26.70 -45.04 -31.39
N GLU A 270 -26.67 -43.73 -31.15
CA GLU A 270 -27.31 -42.73 -32.01
C GLU A 270 -26.68 -42.68 -33.41
N ARG A 271 -25.35 -42.88 -33.51
CA ARG A 271 -24.65 -43.00 -34.80
C ARG A 271 -24.87 -44.33 -35.52
N SER A 272 -25.41 -45.34 -34.87
CA SER A 272 -25.71 -46.66 -35.45
C SER A 272 -27.11 -46.73 -36.07
N ILE A 273 -27.93 -45.69 -35.93
CA ILE A 273 -29.33 -45.63 -36.39
C ILE A 273 -29.49 -44.73 -37.64
N GLU A 274 -28.39 -44.11 -38.11
CA GLU A 274 -28.26 -43.51 -39.45
C GLU A 274 -27.60 -44.47 -40.44
#